data_AF-A0A7Y6YK68-F1
#
_entry.id   AF-A0A7Y6YK68-F1
#
_cell.length_a   1.000
_cell.length_b   1.000
_cell.length_c   1.000
_cell.angle_alpha   90.00
_cell.angle_beta   90.00
_cell.angle_gamma   90.00
#
_symmetry.space_group_name_H-M   'P 1'
#
loop_
_entity.id
_entity.type
_entity.pdbx_description
1 polymer ?
#
loop_
_entity_poly.entity_id
_entity_poly.type
_entity_poly.pdbx_seq_one_letter_code
_entity_poly.pdbx_strand_id
1 'polypeptide(L)'
;MRLVTKAILFVASVAVPNATLGAADPAEAKRNEGFIPFAGSPLRDEPEFVLARCHSLVNAMQIRRQIHRSNPVTGRNWDLKTDFDWVFEEPFKSAFWAAWARHSADNVRDYTKQYMDTFGPIRFPSTVRHHPLFVSDKATCLENFGNDHEKAER
;
A
#
# COMPACT_ATOMS: atom_id res chain seq x y z
N MET A 1 49.44 30.05 52.39
CA MET A 1 49.54 28.88 51.49
C MET A 1 48.24 28.09 51.59
N ARG A 2 47.37 28.21 50.57
CA ARG A 2 46.26 27.28 50.25
C ARG A 2 45.70 27.68 48.88
N LEU A 3 46.22 27.04 47.83
CA LEU A 3 45.53 26.89 46.55
C LEU A 3 44.39 25.89 46.75
N VAL A 4 43.18 26.21 46.30
CA VAL A 4 42.29 25.23 45.65
C VAL A 4 41.38 25.97 44.67
N THR A 5 41.78 26.02 43.40
CA THR A 5 40.89 26.30 42.27
C THR A 5 40.20 24.99 41.90
N LYS A 6 38.86 24.91 41.91
CA LYS A 6 38.14 23.74 41.38
C LYS A 6 37.05 24.15 40.39
N ALA A 7 37.44 23.95 39.13
CA ALA A 7 36.71 23.36 38.02
C ALA A 7 35.23 23.71 37.81
N ILE A 8 35.00 24.46 36.73
CA ILE A 8 33.74 24.73 36.07
C ILE A 8 33.14 23.42 35.52
N LEU A 9 31.91 23.11 35.92
CA LEU A 9 31.09 22.04 35.33
C LEU A 9 30.63 22.48 33.93
N PHE A 10 31.18 21.84 32.89
CA PHE A 10 30.64 21.90 31.54
C PHE A 10 29.37 21.04 31.47
N VAL A 11 28.21 21.69 31.41
CA VAL A 11 26.94 21.03 31.06
C VAL A 11 26.95 20.84 29.54
N ALA A 12 27.26 19.63 29.08
CA ALA A 12 27.06 19.25 27.69
C ALA A 12 25.54 19.19 27.43
N SER A 13 25.01 20.24 26.79
CA SER A 13 23.68 20.22 26.21
C SER A 13 23.68 19.25 25.04
N VAL A 14 23.22 18.02 25.28
CA VAL A 14 22.92 17.08 24.20
C VAL A 14 21.69 17.61 23.49
N ALA A 15 21.88 18.28 22.36
CA ALA A 15 20.79 18.59 21.45
C ALA A 15 20.23 17.26 20.95
N VAL A 16 19.08 16.87 21.47
CA VAL A 16 18.27 15.79 20.89
C VAL A 16 17.97 16.23 19.46
N PRO A 17 18.35 15.47 18.43
CA PRO A 17 17.91 15.81 17.08
C PRO A 17 16.39 15.73 17.08
N ASN A 18 15.74 16.88 16.89
CA ASN A 18 14.33 16.93 16.55
C ASN A 18 14.13 15.95 15.40
N ALA A 19 13.39 14.88 15.64
CA ALA A 19 12.81 14.09 14.58
C ALA A 19 11.95 15.05 13.78
N THR A 20 12.50 15.59 12.69
CA THR A 20 11.73 16.21 11.63
C THR A 20 10.78 15.13 11.14
N LEU A 21 9.54 15.19 11.63
CA LEU A 21 8.37 14.72 10.90
C LEU A 21 8.57 15.25 9.48
N GLY A 22 8.99 14.36 8.57
CA GLY A 22 9.26 14.73 7.20
C GLY A 22 8.02 15.45 6.68
N ALA A 23 8.17 16.74 6.37
CA ALA A 23 7.18 17.42 5.56
C ALA A 23 7.00 16.55 4.32
N ALA A 24 5.77 16.11 4.06
CA ALA A 24 5.45 15.34 2.86
C ALA A 24 6.08 16.08 1.66
N ASP A 25 6.89 15.38 0.87
CA ASP A 25 7.53 15.94 -0.32
C ASP A 25 6.42 16.62 -1.14
N PRO A 26 6.49 17.93 -1.43
CA PRO A 26 5.48 18.62 -2.22
C PRO A 26 5.26 17.97 -3.59
N ALA A 27 6.30 17.34 -4.15
CA ALA A 27 6.18 16.56 -5.38
C ALA A 27 5.45 15.24 -5.15
N GLU A 28 5.52 14.64 -3.96
CA GLU A 28 4.74 13.48 -3.55
C GLU A 28 3.27 13.83 -3.29
N ALA A 29 3.01 14.96 -2.63
CA ALA A 29 1.66 15.48 -2.45
C ALA A 29 0.99 15.78 -3.81
N LYS A 30 1.72 16.38 -4.76
CA LYS A 30 1.22 16.66 -6.12
C LYS A 30 1.04 15.39 -6.97
N ARG A 31 1.84 14.33 -6.73
CA ARG A 31 1.63 12.99 -7.32
C ARG A 31 0.37 12.31 -6.76
N ASN A 32 0.00 12.61 -5.52
CA ASN A 32 -1.19 12.08 -4.85
C ASN A 32 -2.46 12.90 -5.15
N GLU A 33 -2.35 14.19 -5.49
CA GLU A 33 -3.47 15.04 -5.94
C GLU A 33 -4.17 14.53 -7.22
N GLY A 34 -3.58 13.57 -7.94
CA GLY A 34 -4.14 12.94 -9.14
C GLY A 34 -4.41 11.43 -9.02
N PHE A 35 -4.36 10.85 -7.82
CA PHE A 35 -4.61 9.42 -7.64
C PHE A 35 -6.12 9.13 -7.56
N ILE A 36 -6.73 9.18 -8.74
CA ILE A 36 -8.17 9.05 -8.93
C ILE A 36 -8.60 7.57 -9.15
N PRO A 37 -9.88 7.26 -8.89
CA PRO A 37 -10.48 5.97 -9.27
C PRO A 37 -10.22 5.60 -10.73
N PHE A 38 -9.99 4.31 -10.99
CA PHE A 38 -9.77 3.78 -12.35
C PHE A 38 -10.78 4.31 -13.37
N ALA A 39 -12.07 4.37 -13.02
CA ALA A 39 -13.14 4.82 -13.92
C ALA A 39 -12.91 6.24 -14.49
N GLY A 40 -12.22 7.10 -13.74
CA GLY A 40 -11.87 8.46 -14.15
C GLY A 40 -10.48 8.61 -14.77
N SER A 41 -9.67 7.55 -14.80
CA SER A 41 -8.31 7.60 -15.36
C SER A 41 -8.36 7.65 -16.89
N PRO A 42 -7.61 8.57 -17.55
CA PRO A 42 -7.49 8.57 -19.00
C PRO A 42 -6.71 7.35 -19.54
N LEU A 43 -6.00 6.63 -18.67
CA LEU A 43 -5.22 5.44 -19.01
C LEU A 43 -5.96 4.13 -18.69
N ARG A 44 -7.26 4.20 -18.36
CA ARG A 44 -8.03 3.03 -17.90
C ARG A 44 -8.12 1.89 -18.92
N ASP A 45 -7.94 2.21 -20.20
CA ASP A 45 -8.01 1.26 -21.30
C ASP A 45 -6.62 0.71 -21.70
N GLU A 46 -5.54 1.20 -21.06
CA GLU A 46 -4.17 0.76 -21.31
C GLU A 46 -3.85 -0.51 -20.48
N PRO A 47 -3.63 -1.69 -21.10
CA PRO A 47 -3.50 -2.94 -20.35
C PRO A 47 -2.34 -2.96 -19.34
N GLU A 48 -1.20 -2.36 -19.71
CA GLU A 48 -0.04 -2.27 -18.83
C GLU A 48 -0.31 -1.38 -17.62
N PHE A 49 -1.05 -0.27 -17.81
CA PHE A 49 -1.46 0.59 -16.71
C PHE A 49 -2.42 -0.14 -15.76
N VAL A 50 -3.40 -0.86 -16.31
CA VAL A 50 -4.35 -1.65 -15.53
C VAL A 50 -3.61 -2.70 -14.71
N LEU A 51 -2.75 -3.50 -15.34
CA LEU A 51 -1.99 -4.53 -14.65
C LEU A 51 -1.10 -3.95 -13.54
N ALA A 52 -0.38 -2.86 -13.81
CA ALA A 52 0.48 -2.18 -12.83
C ALA A 52 -0.31 -1.70 -11.61
N ARG A 53 -1.41 -0.98 -11.84
CA ARG A 53 -2.29 -0.44 -10.79
C ARG A 53 -2.96 -1.55 -9.98
N CYS A 54 -3.33 -2.65 -10.63
CA CYS A 54 -3.91 -3.81 -9.97
C CYS A 54 -2.90 -4.58 -9.13
N HIS A 55 -1.68 -4.76 -9.63
CA HIS A 55 -0.58 -5.34 -8.85
C HIS A 55 -0.28 -4.52 -7.60
N SER A 56 -0.18 -3.20 -7.73
CA SER A 56 0.02 -2.32 -6.58
C SER A 56 -1.15 -2.32 -5.59
N LEU A 57 -2.40 -2.44 -6.07
CA LEU A 57 -3.56 -2.60 -5.19
C LEU A 57 -3.48 -3.92 -4.43
N VAL A 58 -3.20 -5.02 -5.13
CA VAL A 58 -3.02 -6.35 -4.53
C VAL A 58 -1.96 -6.29 -3.45
N ASN A 59 -0.79 -5.72 -3.72
CA ASN A 59 0.29 -5.57 -2.72
C ASN A 59 -0.16 -4.76 -1.50
N ALA A 60 -0.82 -3.61 -1.70
CA ALA A 60 -1.36 -2.82 -0.60
C ALA A 60 -2.36 -3.62 0.26
N MET A 61 -3.23 -4.42 -0.36
CA MET A 61 -4.21 -5.24 0.34
C MET A 61 -3.55 -6.39 1.09
N GLN A 62 -2.54 -7.04 0.50
CA GLN A 62 -1.76 -8.08 1.16
C GLN A 62 -1.07 -7.53 2.42
N ILE A 63 -0.41 -6.37 2.32
CA ILE A 63 0.23 -5.70 3.46
C ILE A 63 -0.79 -5.41 4.57
N ARG A 64 -1.90 -4.75 4.22
CA ARG A 64 -2.95 -4.41 5.20
C ARG A 64 -3.53 -5.66 5.87
N ARG A 65 -3.80 -6.71 5.10
CA ARG A 65 -4.26 -8.00 5.63
C ARG A 65 -3.28 -8.62 6.61
N GLN A 66 -1.98 -8.64 6.29
CA GLN A 66 -0.97 -9.18 7.20
C GLN A 66 -0.97 -8.42 8.52
N ILE A 67 -1.09 -7.09 8.46
CA ILE A 67 -1.17 -6.24 9.66
C ILE A 67 -2.46 -6.50 10.43
N HIS A 68 -3.62 -6.62 9.76
CA HIS A 68 -4.88 -6.94 10.41
C HIS A 68 -4.87 -8.28 11.15
N ARG A 69 -4.13 -9.24 10.61
CA ARG A 69 -3.99 -10.58 11.21
C ARG A 69 -2.90 -10.64 12.27
N SER A 70 -2.10 -9.59 12.45
CA SER A 70 -0.97 -9.57 13.36
C SER A 70 -1.33 -8.85 14.66
N ASN A 71 -1.12 -9.52 15.79
CA ASN A 71 -1.21 -8.93 17.12
C ASN A 71 0.12 -9.17 17.86
N PRO A 72 0.74 -8.14 18.46
CA PRO A 72 2.04 -8.29 19.11
C PRO A 72 2.01 -9.16 20.38
N VAL A 73 0.84 -9.34 20.99
CA VAL A 73 0.65 -10.13 22.22
C VAL A 73 0.28 -11.58 21.89
N THR A 74 -0.68 -11.77 20.99
CA THR A 74 -1.25 -13.11 20.70
C THR A 74 -0.71 -13.75 19.42
N GLY A 75 0.18 -13.07 18.70
CA GLY A 75 0.70 -13.55 17.42
C GLY A 75 -0.26 -13.36 16.26
N ARG A 76 -0.17 -14.23 15.24
CA ARG A 76 -0.98 -14.12 14.02
C ARG A 76 -2.28 -14.93 14.11
N ASN A 77 -3.40 -14.30 13.76
CA ASN A 77 -4.70 -14.95 13.58
C ASN A 77 -4.99 -15.16 12.08
N TRP A 78 -4.80 -16.38 11.60
CA TRP A 78 -5.02 -16.72 10.19
C TRP A 78 -6.50 -16.89 9.82
N ASP A 79 -7.35 -17.11 10.80
CA ASP A 79 -8.80 -17.31 10.63
C ASP A 79 -9.55 -15.99 10.57
N LEU A 80 -8.91 -14.88 10.97
CA LEU A 80 -9.50 -13.54 10.85
C LEU A 80 -9.74 -13.21 9.38
N LYS A 81 -11.02 -13.23 9.00
CA LYS A 81 -11.50 -12.75 7.71
C LYS A 81 -11.40 -11.23 7.63
N THR A 82 -10.97 -10.73 6.47
CA THR A 82 -10.78 -9.31 6.21
C THR A 82 -11.38 -8.93 4.86
N ASP A 83 -11.70 -7.65 4.66
CA ASP A 83 -12.16 -7.13 3.36
C ASP A 83 -11.10 -7.28 2.24
N PHE A 84 -9.89 -7.74 2.58
CA PHE A 84 -8.73 -7.90 1.71
C PHE A 84 -8.51 -9.35 1.28
N ASP A 85 -9.32 -10.31 1.75
CA ASP A 85 -9.12 -11.73 1.44
C ASP A 85 -9.31 -12.06 -0.05
N TRP A 86 -10.10 -11.27 -0.77
CA TRP A 86 -10.37 -11.44 -2.21
C TRP A 86 -9.12 -11.56 -3.09
N VAL A 87 -7.99 -10.95 -2.71
CA VAL A 87 -6.74 -11.04 -3.50
C VAL A 87 -6.10 -12.44 -3.47
N PHE A 88 -6.60 -13.32 -2.60
CA PHE A 88 -6.17 -14.71 -2.47
C PHE A 88 -7.25 -15.71 -2.92
N GLU A 89 -8.42 -15.23 -3.32
CA GLU A 89 -9.54 -16.06 -3.73
C GLU A 89 -9.43 -16.42 -5.21
N GLU A 90 -9.79 -17.66 -5.54
CA GLU A 90 -9.93 -18.09 -6.93
C GLU A 90 -11.29 -17.62 -7.49
N PRO A 91 -11.41 -17.40 -8.82
CA PRO A 91 -10.36 -17.58 -9.84
C PRO A 91 -9.40 -16.39 -9.98
N PHE A 92 -9.65 -15.28 -9.27
CA PHE A 92 -8.88 -14.05 -9.41
C PHE A 92 -7.37 -14.26 -9.21
N LYS A 93 -6.99 -14.95 -8.14
CA LYS A 93 -5.59 -15.15 -7.78
C LYS A 93 -4.81 -15.81 -8.92
N SER A 94 -5.28 -16.94 -9.44
CA SER A 94 -4.56 -17.67 -10.50
C SER A 94 -4.44 -16.86 -11.79
N ALA A 95 -5.56 -16.29 -12.27
CA ALA A 95 -5.60 -15.47 -13.49
C ALA A 95 -4.70 -14.23 -13.38
N PHE A 96 -4.76 -13.51 -12.27
CA PHE A 96 -3.95 -12.33 -12.02
C PHE A 96 -2.45 -12.64 -12.04
N TRP A 97 -2.00 -13.68 -11.31
CA TRP A 97 -0.59 -14.02 -11.26
C TRP A 97 -0.08 -14.61 -12.58
N ALA A 98 -0.93 -15.32 -13.33
CA ALA A 98 -0.60 -15.76 -14.69
C ALA A 98 -0.41 -14.56 -15.65
N ALA A 99 -1.26 -13.54 -15.55
CA ALA A 99 -1.09 -12.29 -16.31
C ALA A 99 0.20 -11.57 -15.91
N TRP A 100 0.45 -11.41 -14.60
CA TRP A 100 1.65 -10.75 -14.10
C TRP A 100 2.95 -11.43 -14.55
N ALA A 101 3.01 -12.76 -14.50
CA ALA A 101 4.20 -13.53 -14.89
C ALA A 101 4.62 -13.36 -16.35
N ARG A 102 3.71 -12.92 -17.22
CA ARG A 102 3.98 -12.66 -18.65
C ARG A 102 4.61 -11.29 -18.91
N HIS A 103 4.63 -10.39 -17.93
CA HIS A 103 5.22 -9.06 -18.08
C HIS A 103 6.66 -9.03 -17.54
N SER A 104 7.55 -8.27 -18.20
CA SER A 104 8.89 -8.03 -17.68
C SER A 104 8.81 -7.08 -16.48
N ALA A 105 9.28 -7.55 -15.32
CA ALA A 105 9.16 -6.82 -14.05
C ALA A 105 9.92 -5.47 -14.04
N ASP A 106 10.86 -5.26 -14.98
CA ASP A 106 11.84 -4.18 -14.92
C ASP A 106 11.28 -2.78 -15.26
N ASN A 107 10.07 -2.68 -15.83
CA ASN A 107 9.50 -1.39 -16.28
C ASN A 107 8.09 -1.10 -15.74
N VAL A 108 7.55 -1.92 -14.83
CA VAL A 108 6.19 -1.69 -14.32
C VAL A 108 6.22 -0.69 -13.17
N ARG A 109 5.52 0.44 -13.35
CA ARG A 109 5.41 1.46 -12.33
C ARG A 109 4.69 0.93 -11.09
N ASP A 110 5.30 1.11 -9.91
CA ASP A 110 4.69 0.73 -8.63
C ASP A 110 3.91 1.91 -7.99
N TYR A 111 2.63 1.67 -7.72
CA TYR A 111 1.71 2.56 -7.05
C TYR A 111 1.37 2.15 -5.60
N THR A 112 2.07 1.16 -5.04
CA THR A 112 1.72 0.58 -3.73
C THR A 112 1.75 1.65 -2.63
N LYS A 113 2.78 2.51 -2.63
CA LYS A 113 2.88 3.62 -1.69
C LYS A 113 1.70 4.60 -1.81
N GLN A 114 1.29 4.96 -3.02
CA GLN A 114 0.15 5.89 -3.22
C GLN A 114 -1.15 5.29 -2.68
N TYR A 115 -1.40 3.99 -2.86
CA TYR A 115 -2.55 3.34 -2.22
C TYR A 115 -2.44 3.38 -0.69
N MET A 116 -1.27 3.07 -0.14
CA MET A 116 -1.07 3.07 1.31
C MET A 116 -1.28 4.46 1.92
N ASP A 117 -0.75 5.50 1.28
CA ASP A 117 -0.93 6.90 1.68
C ASP A 117 -2.40 7.34 1.55
N THR A 118 -3.05 7.03 0.42
CA THR A 118 -4.44 7.45 0.15
C THR A 118 -5.43 6.80 1.11
N PHE A 119 -5.27 5.50 1.39
CA PHE A 119 -6.10 4.81 2.37
C PHE A 119 -5.79 5.20 3.81
N GLY A 120 -4.70 5.93 4.05
CA GLY A 120 -4.31 6.45 5.35
C GLY A 120 -3.90 5.38 6.36
N PRO A 121 -3.86 5.71 7.67
CA PRO A 121 -3.40 4.79 8.70
C PRO A 121 -4.27 3.53 8.79
N ILE A 122 -3.67 2.43 9.24
CA ILE A 122 -4.37 1.16 9.42
C ILE A 122 -5.25 1.24 10.68
N ARG A 123 -6.55 0.95 10.52
CA ARG A 123 -7.55 1.00 11.60
C ARG A 123 -8.23 -0.36 11.78
N PHE A 124 -8.74 -0.59 12.98
CA PHE A 124 -9.46 -1.81 13.38
C PHE A 124 -10.84 -1.43 13.94
N PRO A 125 -11.96 -1.74 13.26
CA PRO A 125 -12.04 -2.36 11.94
C PRO A 125 -11.55 -1.45 10.81
N SER A 126 -11.23 -2.03 9.66
CA SER A 126 -10.81 -1.29 8.47
C SER A 126 -11.99 -0.49 7.90
N THR A 127 -11.73 0.75 7.47
CA THR A 127 -12.69 1.56 6.71
C THR A 127 -12.42 1.55 5.21
N VAL A 128 -11.35 0.88 4.76
CA VAL A 128 -10.90 0.88 3.35
C VAL A 128 -11.98 0.34 2.40
N ARG A 129 -12.81 -0.61 2.85
CA ARG A 129 -13.93 -1.16 2.07
C ARG A 129 -14.93 -0.12 1.57
N HIS A 130 -15.00 1.04 2.21
CA HIS A 130 -15.89 2.14 1.85
C HIS A 130 -15.18 3.27 1.09
N HIS A 131 -13.85 3.18 0.92
CA HIS A 131 -13.10 4.19 0.21
C HIS A 131 -13.43 4.13 -1.30
N PRO A 132 -13.85 5.23 -1.94
CA PRO A 132 -14.26 5.21 -3.35
C PRO A 132 -13.21 4.63 -4.30
N LEU A 133 -11.94 4.99 -4.10
CA LEU A 133 -10.80 4.43 -4.83
C LEU A 133 -10.73 2.90 -4.69
N PHE A 134 -10.89 2.36 -3.48
CA PHE A 134 -10.84 0.90 -3.29
C PHE A 134 -12.00 0.20 -4.00
N VAL A 135 -13.22 0.74 -3.88
CA VAL A 135 -14.41 0.14 -4.51
C VAL A 135 -14.28 0.10 -6.02
N SER A 136 -13.90 1.23 -6.63
CA SER A 136 -13.68 1.30 -8.08
C SER A 136 -12.56 0.38 -8.52
N ASP A 137 -11.41 0.45 -7.87
CA ASP A 137 -10.22 -0.22 -8.36
C ASP A 137 -10.28 -1.73 -8.13
N LYS A 138 -10.91 -2.18 -7.05
CA LYS A 138 -11.23 -3.59 -6.85
C LYS A 138 -12.17 -4.11 -7.94
N ALA A 139 -13.18 -3.35 -8.32
CA ALA A 139 -14.13 -3.77 -9.37
C ALA A 139 -13.41 -3.94 -10.72
N THR A 140 -12.59 -2.96 -11.13
CA THR A 140 -11.76 -3.07 -12.34
C THR A 140 -10.78 -4.25 -12.25
N CYS A 141 -10.20 -4.44 -11.06
CA CYS A 141 -9.53 -5.66 -10.58
C CYS A 141 -10.14 -6.96 -11.09
N LEU A 142 -11.35 -7.18 -10.58
CA LEU A 142 -12.12 -8.38 -10.78
C LEU A 142 -12.68 -8.50 -12.20
N GLU A 143 -12.97 -7.38 -12.86
CA GLU A 143 -13.42 -7.41 -14.25
C GLU A 143 -12.31 -7.89 -15.21
N ASN A 144 -11.08 -7.44 -14.99
CA ASN A 144 -9.96 -7.77 -15.87
C ASN A 144 -9.35 -9.14 -15.58
N PHE A 145 -9.32 -9.56 -14.30
CA PHE A 145 -8.61 -10.76 -13.86
C PHE A 145 -9.45 -11.71 -12.99
N GLY A 146 -10.69 -11.37 -12.67
CA GLY A 146 -11.56 -12.17 -11.79
C GLY A 146 -12.49 -13.13 -12.53
N ASN A 147 -12.45 -13.16 -13.86
CA ASN A 147 -13.28 -14.03 -14.70
C ASN A 147 -12.39 -14.83 -15.65
N ASP A 148 -11.97 -16.03 -15.25
CA ASP A 148 -11.41 -17.02 -16.18
C ASP A 148 -12.25 -18.30 -16.15
N HIS A 149 -13.27 -18.30 -17.02
CA HIS A 149 -13.73 -19.51 -17.69
C HIS A 149 -13.98 -19.32 -19.20
N GLU A 150 -13.93 -18.09 -19.75
CA GLU A 150 -14.28 -17.84 -21.18
C GLU A 150 -13.20 -17.17 -22.04
N LYS A 151 -12.10 -16.63 -21.50
CA LYS A 151 -11.06 -15.97 -22.31
C LYS A 151 -9.93 -16.89 -22.79
N ALA A 152 -9.94 -18.17 -22.39
CA ALA A 152 -8.94 -19.15 -22.82
C ALA A 152 -9.30 -19.89 -24.13
N GLU A 153 -10.46 -19.62 -24.75
CA GLU A 153 -10.94 -20.34 -25.95
C GLU A 153 -11.30 -19.41 -27.14
N ARG A 154 -10.76 -18.19 -27.24
CA ARG A 154 -10.88 -17.35 -28.45
C ARG A 154 -9.54 -16.97 -29.04
#